data_AF-A0A0C3PFN1-F1
#
_entry.id   AF-A0A0C3PFN1-F1
#
_cell.length_a   1.000
_cell.length_b   1.000
_cell.length_c   1.000
_cell.angle_alpha   90.00
_cell.angle_beta   90.00
_cell.angle_gamma   90.00
#
_symmetry.space_group_name_H-M   'P 1'
#
loop_
_entity.id
_entity.type
_entity.pdbx_description
1 polymer ?
#
loop_
_entity_poly.entity_id
_entity_poly.type
_entity_poly.pdbx_seq_one_letter_code
_entity_poly.pdbx_strand_id
1 'polypeptide(L)'
;MTSQTTEFLLFADTDLLQLVLEHCDIRDLMTFAATSTTNAKRVQWYLKHHLDVVCTSFFPTSDHLTGILSACDAVVSGSAALHMVLPASACDWPWSDLDIYVPHHSYT
;
A
#
# COMPACT_ATOMS: atom_id res chain seq x y z
N MET A 1 21.20 -27.61 19.81
CA MET A 1 21.72 -26.40 19.13
C MET A 1 20.52 -25.55 18.76
N THR A 2 20.22 -24.56 19.59
CA THR A 2 19.10 -23.62 19.38
C THR A 2 19.56 -22.56 18.39
N SER A 3 19.03 -22.58 17.17
CA SER A 3 19.17 -21.48 16.22
C SER A 3 18.43 -20.28 16.79
N GLN A 4 19.14 -19.38 17.47
CA GLN A 4 18.63 -18.04 17.75
C GLN A 4 18.61 -17.30 16.42
N THR A 5 17.46 -17.34 15.75
CA THR A 5 17.12 -16.38 14.71
C THR A 5 16.97 -15.04 15.44
N THR A 6 18.05 -14.28 15.50
CA THR A 6 18.00 -12.88 15.92
C THR A 6 17.24 -12.13 14.82
N GLU A 7 15.91 -12.23 14.82
CA GLU A 7 15.10 -11.27 14.10
C GLU A 7 15.56 -9.90 14.60
N PHE A 8 15.99 -9.05 13.68
CA PHE A 8 16.40 -7.69 14.01
C PHE A 8 15.32 -7.05 14.87
N LEU A 9 15.67 -6.68 16.11
CA LEU A 9 14.78 -6.00 17.07
C LEU A 9 14.15 -4.72 16.49
N LEU A 10 14.73 -4.20 15.40
CA LEU A 10 14.21 -3.12 14.56
C LEU A 10 12.75 -3.34 14.13
N PHE A 11 12.31 -4.58 13.96
CA PHE A 11 10.95 -4.92 13.52
C PHE A 11 9.98 -5.29 14.65
N ALA A 12 10.44 -5.23 15.91
CA ALA A 12 9.57 -5.41 17.08
C ALA A 12 8.86 -4.10 17.46
N ASP A 13 9.40 -2.96 17.03
CA ASP A 13 8.79 -1.63 17.17
C ASP A 13 7.97 -1.31 15.91
N THR A 14 6.65 -1.19 16.08
CA THR A 14 5.71 -0.95 14.97
C THR A 14 5.91 0.43 14.35
N ASP A 15 6.27 1.43 15.15
CA ASP A 15 6.41 2.82 14.68
C ASP A 15 7.68 2.96 13.83
N LEU A 16 8.76 2.33 14.27
CA LEU A 16 10.01 2.32 13.53
C LEU A 16 9.91 1.49 12.25
N LEU A 17 9.21 0.36 12.30
CA LEU A 17 8.92 -0.43 11.11
C LEU A 17 8.11 0.39 10.10
N GLN A 18 7.07 1.08 10.53
CA GLN A 18 6.27 1.93 9.64
C GLN A 18 7.14 2.99 8.96
N LEU A 19 8.00 3.69 9.71
CA LEU A 19 8.91 4.70 9.16
C LEU A 19 9.84 4.11 8.09
N VAL A 20 10.36 2.90 8.31
CA VAL A 20 11.19 2.21 7.31
C VAL A 20 10.37 1.90 6.05
N LEU A 21 9.15 1.38 6.21
CA LEU A 21 8.29 1.04 5.07
C LEU A 21 7.87 2.28 4.25
N GLU A 22 7.70 3.44 4.90
CA GLU A 22 7.44 4.72 4.20
C GLU A 22 8.57 5.16 3.27
N HIS A 23 9.79 4.68 3.49
CA HIS A 23 10.96 4.98 2.65
C HIS A 23 11.21 3.91 1.58
N CYS A 24 10.38 2.87 1.50
CA CYS A 24 10.47 1.81 0.52
C CYS A 24 9.55 2.08 -0.67
N ASP A 25 10.00 1.73 -1.88
CA ASP A 25 9.09 1.61 -3.03
C ASP A 25 8.32 0.28 -2.98
N ILE A 26 7.34 0.08 -3.88
CA ILE A 26 6.56 -1.16 -3.91
C ILE A 26 7.43 -2.41 -4.14
N ARG A 27 8.55 -2.30 -4.86
CA ARG A 27 9.43 -3.43 -5.13
C ARG A 27 10.17 -3.85 -3.86
N ASP A 28 10.64 -2.90 -3.08
CA ASP A 28 11.28 -3.13 -1.79
C ASP A 28 10.28 -3.77 -0.82
N LEU A 29 9.05 -3.24 -0.76
CA LEU A 29 7.97 -3.79 0.07
C LEU A 29 7.65 -5.24 -0.31
N MET A 30 7.51 -5.53 -1.61
CA MET A 30 7.23 -6.89 -2.09
C MET A 30 8.40 -7.85 -1.84
N THR A 31 9.64 -7.37 -1.96
CA THR A 31 10.84 -8.14 -1.64
C THR A 31 10.87 -8.47 -0.16
N PHE A 32 10.59 -7.49 0.72
CA PHE A 32 10.51 -7.70 2.15
C PHE A 32 9.37 -8.65 2.53
N ALA A 33 8.19 -8.50 1.94
CA ALA A 33 7.05 -9.39 2.14
C ALA A 33 7.38 -10.85 1.79
N ALA A 34 8.15 -11.07 0.73
CA ALA A 34 8.53 -12.41 0.27
C ALA A 34 9.48 -13.14 1.24
N THR A 35 10.13 -12.44 2.17
CA THR A 35 11.10 -13.05 3.09
C THR A 35 10.46 -13.90 4.18
N SER A 36 9.22 -13.62 4.59
CA SER A 36 8.49 -14.40 5.59
C SER A 36 6.99 -14.09 5.62
N THR A 37 6.18 -15.00 6.16
CA THR A 37 4.75 -14.77 6.37
C THR A 37 4.47 -13.64 7.35
N THR A 38 5.35 -13.43 8.34
CA THR A 38 5.26 -12.30 9.28
C THR A 38 5.47 -10.97 8.55
N ASN A 39 6.47 -10.88 7.68
CA ASN A 39 6.75 -9.67 6.90
C ASN A 39 5.66 -9.41 5.85
N ALA A 40 5.11 -10.46 5.24
CA ALA A 40 3.94 -10.32 4.36
C ALA A 40 2.75 -9.68 5.09
N LYS A 41 2.45 -10.10 6.33
CA LYS A 41 1.38 -9.48 7.14
C LYS A 41 1.68 -8.02 7.50
N ARG A 42 2.93 -7.70 7.81
CA ARG A 42 3.37 -6.32 8.10
C ARG A 42 3.19 -5.41 6.88
N VAL A 43 3.64 -5.84 5.72
CA VAL A 43 3.48 -5.10 4.46
C VAL A 43 2.01 -4.97 4.09
N GLN A 44 1.21 -6.03 4.25
CA GLN A 44 -0.23 -5.97 4.02
C GLN A 44 -0.91 -4.93 4.93
N TRP A 45 -0.59 -4.93 6.22
CA TRP A 45 -1.12 -3.95 7.17
C TRP A 45 -0.73 -2.53 6.77
N TYR A 46 0.54 -2.31 6.43
CA TYR A 46 1.06 -1.02 5.99
C TYR A 46 0.35 -0.52 4.72
N LEU A 47 0.27 -1.35 3.68
CA LEU A 47 -0.40 -0.99 2.43
C LEU A 47 -1.89 -0.70 2.64
N LYS A 48 -2.56 -1.45 3.52
CA LYS A 48 -3.95 -1.18 3.88
C LYS A 48 -4.09 0.17 4.60
N HIS A 49 -3.25 0.42 5.60
CA HIS A 49 -3.25 1.68 6.32
C HIS A 49 -2.99 2.87 5.38
N HIS A 50 -2.00 2.73 4.49
CA HIS A 50 -1.68 3.76 3.52
C HIS A 50 -2.86 4.00 2.57
N LEU A 51 -3.47 2.93 2.04
CA LEU A 51 -4.68 3.01 1.22
C LEU A 51 -5.83 3.72 1.96
N ASP A 52 -6.04 3.45 3.25
CA ASP A 52 -7.06 4.13 4.07
C ASP A 52 -6.78 5.65 4.14
N VAL A 53 -5.52 6.05 4.38
CA VAL A 53 -5.12 7.47 4.40
C VAL A 53 -5.39 8.14 3.05
N VAL A 54 -5.06 7.49 1.94
CA VAL A 54 -5.39 7.99 0.58
C VAL A 54 -6.89 8.13 0.42
N CYS A 55 -7.62 7.05 0.72
CA CYS A 55 -9.04 6.92 0.41
C CYS A 55 -9.90 7.87 1.24
N THR A 56 -9.55 8.12 2.50
CA THR A 56 -10.36 8.95 3.42
C THR A 56 -10.54 10.39 2.95
N SER A 57 -9.68 10.86 2.03
CA SER A 57 -9.83 12.16 1.38
C SER A 57 -10.92 12.17 0.28
N PHE A 58 -11.33 11.00 -0.22
CA PHE A 58 -12.29 10.84 -1.33
C PHE A 58 -13.55 10.05 -0.95
N PHE A 59 -13.43 9.08 -0.04
CA PHE A 59 -14.49 8.20 0.44
C PHE A 59 -14.46 8.11 1.97
N PRO A 60 -15.61 7.87 2.64
CA PRO A 60 -15.63 7.69 4.10
C PRO A 60 -14.83 6.47 4.58
N THR A 61 -14.71 5.43 3.74
CA THR A 61 -13.97 4.20 4.03
C THR A 61 -13.33 3.66 2.75
N SER A 62 -12.18 2.97 2.87
CA SER A 62 -11.53 2.28 1.76
C SER A 62 -12.34 1.10 1.21
N ASP A 63 -13.32 0.60 1.98
CA ASP A 63 -14.27 -0.43 1.52
C ASP A 63 -15.06 0.02 0.28
N HIS A 64 -15.36 1.31 0.16
CA HIS A 64 -16.04 1.84 -1.03
C HIS A 64 -15.14 1.75 -2.26
N LEU A 65 -13.88 2.17 -2.15
CA LEU A 65 -12.94 2.09 -3.26
C LEU A 65 -12.68 0.63 -3.65
N THR A 66 -12.37 -0.24 -2.68
CA THR A 66 -12.12 -1.66 -2.94
C THR A 66 -13.35 -2.36 -3.52
N GLY A 67 -14.56 -1.94 -3.12
CA GLY A 67 -15.82 -2.37 -3.74
C GLY A 67 -15.91 -1.97 -5.22
N ILE A 68 -15.60 -0.72 -5.57
CA ILE A 68 -15.57 -0.25 -6.97
C ILE A 68 -14.52 -1.03 -7.77
N LEU A 69 -13.30 -1.16 -7.26
CA LEU A 69 -12.21 -1.87 -7.94
C LEU A 69 -12.56 -3.33 -8.21
N SER A 70 -13.18 -4.01 -7.24
CA SER A 70 -13.55 -5.43 -7.36
C SER A 70 -14.80 -5.68 -8.21
N ALA A 71 -15.74 -4.74 -8.26
CA ALA A 71 -16.99 -4.92 -9.02
C ALA A 71 -16.86 -4.51 -10.50
N CYS A 72 -15.94 -3.60 -10.82
CA CYS A 72 -15.91 -2.92 -12.11
C CYS A 72 -14.65 -3.18 -12.94
N ASP A 73 -13.76 -4.11 -12.55
CA ASP A 73 -12.43 -4.31 -13.16
C ASP A 73 -11.66 -2.98 -13.31
N ALA A 74 -11.79 -2.12 -12.30
CA ALA A 74 -11.30 -0.75 -12.37
C ALA A 74 -9.83 -0.65 -11.94
N VAL A 75 -9.11 0.31 -12.51
CA VAL A 75 -7.71 0.59 -12.15
C VAL A 75 -7.56 1.99 -11.60
N VAL A 76 -6.76 2.13 -10.54
CA VAL A 76 -6.35 3.43 -10.01
C VAL A 76 -5.10 3.90 -10.76
N SER A 77 -5.05 5.18 -11.11
CA SER A 77 -3.90 5.79 -11.77
C SER A 77 -3.54 7.14 -11.14
N GLY A 78 -2.64 7.86 -11.81
CA GLY A 78 -2.29 9.23 -11.45
C GLY A 78 -1.50 9.33 -10.14
N SER A 79 -1.62 10.51 -9.52
CA SER A 79 -0.88 10.87 -8.30
C SER A 79 -1.15 9.90 -7.15
N ALA A 80 -2.40 9.51 -6.95
CA ALA A 80 -2.82 8.57 -5.90
C ALA A 80 -2.21 7.18 -6.07
N ALA A 81 -2.13 6.66 -7.29
CA ALA A 81 -1.47 5.38 -7.56
C ALA A 81 0.05 5.47 -7.32
N LEU A 82 0.68 6.59 -7.71
CA LEU A 82 2.11 6.81 -7.54
C LEU A 82 2.52 6.84 -6.07
N HIS A 83 1.76 7.51 -5.22
CA HIS A 83 2.04 7.50 -3.77
C HIS A 83 1.94 6.10 -3.16
N MET A 84 1.11 5.20 -3.71
CA MET A 84 1.05 3.81 -3.22
C MET A 84 2.27 2.97 -3.62
N VAL A 85 3.03 3.40 -4.64
CA VAL A 85 4.14 2.61 -5.19
C VAL A 85 5.52 3.24 -5.02
N LEU A 86 5.58 4.55 -4.79
CA LEU A 86 6.82 5.30 -4.56
C LEU A 86 7.02 5.53 -3.07
N PRO A 87 8.28 5.68 -2.62
CA PRO A 87 8.56 6.07 -1.25
C PRO A 87 8.01 7.47 -0.98
N ALA A 88 7.63 7.77 0.26
CA ALA A 88 7.05 9.05 0.66
C ALA A 88 7.97 10.24 0.31
N SER A 89 9.29 10.03 0.37
CA SER A 89 10.31 11.03 0.01
C SER A 89 10.35 11.39 -1.47
N ALA A 90 9.72 10.60 -2.34
CA ALA A 90 9.63 10.88 -3.77
C ALA A 90 8.32 11.57 -4.16
N CYS A 91 7.43 11.84 -3.20
CA CYS A 91 6.08 12.31 -3.47
C CYS A 91 5.80 13.68 -2.82
N ASP A 92 6.53 14.71 -3.26
CA ASP A 92 6.39 16.08 -2.76
C ASP A 92 5.11 16.80 -3.25
N TRP A 93 4.31 16.13 -4.09
CA TRP A 93 3.06 16.67 -4.62
C TRP A 93 1.84 16.25 -3.77
N PRO A 94 0.89 17.18 -3.54
CA PRO A 94 -0.34 16.85 -2.83
C PRO A 94 -1.23 15.91 -3.66
N TRP A 95 -2.05 15.15 -2.95
CA TRP A 95 -3.08 14.30 -3.51
C TRP A 95 -4.28 15.18 -3.83
N SER A 96 -4.34 15.73 -5.05
CA SER A 96 -5.45 16.61 -5.45
C SER A 96 -6.69 15.86 -5.91
N ASP A 97 -6.48 14.66 -6.45
CA ASP A 97 -7.46 13.89 -7.19
C ASP A 97 -7.23 12.38 -7.05
N LEU A 98 -8.27 11.61 -7.37
CA LEU A 98 -8.25 10.16 -7.44
C LEU A 98 -8.74 9.72 -8.82
N ASP A 99 -7.80 9.30 -9.66
CA ASP A 99 -8.10 8.84 -11.01
C ASP A 99 -8.47 7.35 -10.99
N ILE A 100 -9.71 7.04 -11.38
CA ILE A 100 -10.22 5.67 -11.52
C ILE A 100 -10.67 5.45 -12.96
N TYR A 101 -10.10 4.44 -13.61
CA TYR A 101 -10.49 4.02 -14.96
C TYR A 101 -11.29 2.74 -14.88
N VAL A 102 -12.51 2.76 -15.42
CA VAL A 102 -13.39 1.60 -15.53
C VAL A 102 -13.48 1.21 -17.01
N PRO A 103 -13.24 -0.06 -17.38
CA PRO A 103 -13.44 -0.52 -18.75
C PRO A 103 -14.87 -0.25 -19.20
N HIS A 104 -15.01 0.41 -20.35
CA HIS A 104 -16.31 0.54 -20.99
C HIS A 104 -16.72 -0.82 -21.53
N HIS A 105 -17.58 -1.53 -20.81
CA HIS A 105 -18.21 -2.75 -21.29
C HIS A 105 -19.21 -2.38 -22.38
N SER A 106 -18.72 -2.29 -23.62
CA SER A 106 -19.57 -2.24 -24.81
C SER A 106 -20.21 -3.62 -24.97
N TYR A 107 -21.37 -3.84 -24.37
CA TYR A 107 -22.22 -4.96 -24.77
C TYR A 107 -22.59 -4.74 -26.24
N THR A 108 -21.90 -5.43 -27.16
CA THR A 108 -22.35 -5.64 -28.54
C THR A 108 -23.30 -6.82 -28.59
#